data_AF-A0AA89C5X0-F1
#
_entry.id   AF-A0AA89C5X0-F1
#
_cell.length_a   1.000
_cell.length_b   1.000
_cell.length_c   1.000
_cell.angle_alpha   90.00
_cell.angle_beta   90.00
_cell.angle_gamma   90.00
#
_symmetry.space_group_name_H-M   'P 1'
#
loop_
_entity.id
_entity.type
_entity.pdbx_description
1 polymer ?
#
loop_
_entity_poly.entity_id
_entity_poly.type
_entity_poly.pdbx_seq_one_letter_code
_entity_poly.pdbx_strand_id
1 'polypeptide(L)'
;MNDFSLLENIKRNPLVKITGDNLDVYVRSCLQGLGKQHMDMHLFASNLLSSRIVTTDMDNTMPTNIDLDPTSFLLQEYNADILRMSYKLLLSKIVSPRCVSFKWMESVTPTHMPHPYQAEMSEKSLVFQLPIQMRNEAKYEDCIEIMNNYEEVITKLFKDAHGNNL
;
A
#
# COMPACT_ATOMS: atom_id res chain seq x y z
N MET A 1 12.43 15.33 -6.68
CA MET A 1 11.86 13.98 -6.87
C MET A 1 12.24 13.57 -8.30
N ASN A 2 12.79 12.37 -8.54
CA ASN A 2 13.23 12.02 -9.90
C ASN A 2 12.03 11.55 -10.73
N ASP A 3 11.30 12.50 -11.30
CA ASP A 3 10.10 12.27 -12.12
C ASP A 3 10.33 11.27 -13.27
N PHE A 4 11.56 11.20 -13.78
CA PHE A 4 11.99 10.21 -14.78
C PHE A 4 11.79 8.75 -14.32
N SER A 5 12.12 8.44 -13.07
CA SER A 5 12.00 7.07 -12.53
C SER A 5 10.54 6.64 -12.33
N LEU A 6 9.65 7.60 -12.08
CA LEU A 6 8.21 7.37 -11.96
C LEU A 6 7.61 7.07 -13.33
N LEU A 7 7.93 7.88 -14.34
CA LEU A 7 7.41 7.70 -15.70
C LEU A 7 7.86 6.38 -16.33
N GLU A 8 9.12 5.99 -16.16
CA GLU A 8 9.61 4.68 -16.60
C GLU A 8 8.89 3.53 -15.90
N ASN A 9 8.58 3.69 -14.61
CA ASN A 9 7.85 2.66 -13.87
C ASN A 9 6.41 2.52 -14.35
N ILE A 10 5.69 3.62 -14.57
CA ILE A 10 4.33 3.62 -15.09
C ILE A 10 4.29 2.97 -16.48
N LYS A 11 5.27 3.27 -17.35
CA LYS A 11 5.41 2.61 -18.66
C LYS A 11 5.56 1.10 -18.55
N ARG A 12 6.33 0.62 -17.57
CA ARG A 12 6.59 -0.81 -17.35
C ARG A 12 5.40 -1.52 -16.71
N ASN A 13 4.69 -0.85 -15.80
CA ASN A 13 3.58 -1.42 -15.07
C ASN A 13 2.48 -0.37 -14.85
N PRO A 14 1.35 -0.48 -15.56
CA PRO A 14 0.27 0.50 -15.46
C PRO A 14 -0.54 0.35 -14.16
N LEU A 15 -0.35 -0.73 -13.39
CA LEU A 15 -1.13 -0.94 -12.18
C LEU A 15 -0.55 -0.16 -11.00
N VAL A 16 -1.10 1.02 -10.75
CA VAL A 16 -0.77 1.88 -9.62
C VAL A 16 -1.88 1.86 -8.57
N LYS A 17 -1.50 1.95 -7.29
CA LYS A 17 -2.40 2.08 -6.16
C LYS A 17 -2.12 3.40 -5.45
N ILE A 18 -3.16 4.10 -5.03
CA ILE A 18 -3.01 5.32 -4.23
C ILE A 18 -3.41 5.01 -2.80
N THR A 19 -2.61 5.48 -1.85
CA THR A 19 -2.95 5.48 -0.43
C THR A 19 -2.83 6.90 0.09
N GLY A 20 -3.78 7.33 0.91
CA GLY A 20 -3.77 8.64 1.53
C GLY A 20 -4.25 8.55 2.97
N ASP A 21 -3.81 9.50 3.79
CA ASP A 21 -4.24 9.64 5.19
C ASP A 21 -4.18 11.12 5.60
N ASN A 22 -4.93 11.45 6.66
CA ASN A 22 -4.89 12.79 7.26
C ASN A 22 -3.56 12.99 8.00
N LEU A 23 -3.02 14.20 7.87
CA LEU A 23 -1.83 14.67 8.55
C LEU A 23 -2.17 15.93 9.34
N ASP A 24 -2.37 15.75 10.63
CA ASP A 24 -2.65 16.86 11.55
C ASP A 24 -1.36 17.43 12.12
N VAL A 25 -1.13 18.73 11.89
CA VAL A 25 0.07 19.43 12.36
C VAL A 25 -0.33 20.57 13.29
N TYR A 26 0.08 20.45 14.55
CA TYR A 26 -0.09 21.50 15.55
C TYR A 26 1.10 22.47 15.54
N VAL A 27 0.88 23.73 15.20
CA VAL A 27 1.94 24.75 15.14
C VAL A 27 1.86 25.66 16.36
N ARG A 28 2.90 25.59 17.21
CA ARG A 28 3.06 26.43 18.39
C ARG A 28 3.82 27.72 18.06
N SER A 29 3.10 28.83 18.03
CA SER A 29 3.68 30.17 18.07
C SER A 29 4.37 30.45 19.42
N CYS A 30 5.65 30.83 19.41
CA CYS A 30 6.41 31.16 20.62
C CYS A 30 5.86 32.40 21.37
N LEU A 31 5.34 33.37 20.62
CA LEU A 31 4.64 34.55 21.14
C LEU A 31 3.29 34.65 20.47
N GLN A 32 2.22 34.56 21.27
CA GLN A 32 0.86 34.69 20.78
C GLN A 32 0.48 36.17 20.63
N GLY A 33 0.16 36.58 19.40
CA GLY A 33 -0.36 37.92 19.10
C GLY A 33 -1.68 37.83 18.36
N LEU A 34 -2.35 38.97 18.14
CA LEU A 34 -3.66 39.05 17.45
C LEU A 34 -3.72 38.35 16.08
N GLY A 35 -2.58 38.24 15.36
CA GLY A 35 -2.48 37.53 14.07
C GLY A 35 -1.54 36.33 14.05
N LYS A 36 -0.99 35.93 15.20
CA LYS A 36 -0.04 34.80 15.33
C LYS A 36 -0.41 33.97 16.55
N GLN A 37 -1.48 33.20 16.43
CA GLN A 37 -1.91 32.27 17.46
C GLN A 37 -1.32 30.88 17.20
N HIS A 38 -1.57 29.94 18.11
CA HIS A 38 -1.39 28.53 17.78
C HIS A 38 -2.40 28.15 16.70
N MET A 39 -2.02 27.24 15.82
CA MET A 39 -2.89 26.81 14.73
C MET A 39 -2.79 25.31 14.51
N ASP A 40 -3.94 24.73 14.19
CA ASP A 40 -4.12 23.33 13.88
C ASP A 40 -4.28 23.26 12.37
N MET A 41 -3.31 22.63 11.70
CA MET A 41 -3.36 22.44 10.26
C MET A 41 -3.81 21.01 9.99
N HIS A 42 -4.93 20.88 9.28
CA HIS A 42 -5.42 19.61 8.76
C HIS A 42 -4.94 19.48 7.32
N LEU A 43 -4.00 18.56 7.10
CA LEU A 43 -3.40 18.28 5.82
C LEU A 43 -3.78 16.87 5.38
N PHE A 44 -3.57 16.58 4.11
CA PHE A 44 -3.77 15.26 3.55
C PHE A 44 -2.52 14.84 2.79
N ALA A 45 -1.93 13.73 3.22
CA ALA A 45 -0.70 13.19 2.66
C ALA A 45 -1.00 11.90 1.90
N SER A 46 -0.47 11.78 0.69
CA SER A 46 -0.76 10.65 -0.18
C SER A 46 0.47 10.10 -0.89
N ASN A 47 0.39 8.83 -1.25
CA ASN A 47 1.44 8.06 -1.88
C ASN A 47 0.87 7.28 -3.06
N LEU A 48 1.64 7.24 -4.13
CA LEU A 48 1.46 6.36 -5.27
C LEU A 48 2.38 5.15 -5.13
N LEU A 49 1.79 3.96 -5.21
CA LEU A 49 2.44 2.67 -5.05
C LEU A 49 2.36 1.90 -6.37
N SER A 50 3.50 1.46 -6.87
CA SER A 50 3.53 0.55 -8.03
C SER A 50 3.19 -0.88 -7.58
N SER A 51 2.17 -1.49 -8.17
CA SER A 51 1.82 -2.88 -7.87
C SER A 51 2.80 -3.82 -8.56
N ARG A 52 3.50 -4.67 -7.83
CA ARG A 52 4.46 -5.62 -8.40
C ARG A 52 3.82 -6.75 -9.20
N ILE A 53 2.59 -7.11 -8.84
CA ILE A 53 1.84 -8.18 -9.47
C ILE A 53 0.61 -7.54 -10.10
N VAL A 54 0.43 -7.77 -11.40
CA VAL A 54 -0.78 -7.40 -12.11
C VAL A 54 -1.77 -8.53 -11.89
N THR A 55 -2.88 -8.22 -11.25
CA THR A 55 -3.94 -9.20 -10.98
C THR A 55 -5.01 -9.02 -12.03
N THR A 56 -4.65 -9.22 -13.30
CA THR A 56 -5.60 -9.16 -14.44
C THR A 56 -6.70 -10.20 -14.33
N ASP A 57 -6.39 -11.31 -13.66
CA ASP A 57 -7.23 -12.50 -13.63
C ASP A 57 -8.16 -12.52 -12.41
N MET A 58 -8.09 -11.48 -11.56
CA MET A 58 -9.02 -11.32 -10.45
C MET A 58 -10.25 -10.55 -10.92
N ASP A 59 -11.41 -11.18 -10.78
CA ASP A 59 -12.68 -10.57 -11.13
C ASP A 59 -12.97 -9.37 -10.20
N ASN A 60 -13.41 -8.26 -10.80
CA ASN A 60 -13.80 -7.05 -10.08
C ASN A 60 -15.33 -7.01 -9.85
N THR A 61 -15.99 -8.16 -9.94
CA THR A 61 -17.39 -8.31 -9.54
C THR A 61 -17.54 -7.98 -8.06
N MET A 62 -18.42 -7.02 -7.77
CA MET A 62 -18.82 -6.72 -6.40
C MET A 62 -19.33 -7.99 -5.74
N PRO A 63 -18.97 -8.26 -4.47
CA PRO A 63 -19.53 -9.40 -3.76
C PRO A 63 -21.05 -9.23 -3.68
N THR A 64 -21.78 -10.09 -4.38
CA THR A 64 -23.24 -10.19 -4.26
C THR A 64 -23.57 -10.71 -2.86
N ASN A 65 -24.82 -10.55 -2.41
CA ASN A 65 -25.28 -11.13 -1.15
C ASN A 65 -25.35 -12.67 -1.32
N ILE A 66 -24.23 -13.36 -1.14
CA ILE A 66 -24.13 -14.81 -1.34
C ILE A 66 -24.55 -15.48 -0.03
N ASP A 67 -25.68 -16.17 -0.06
CA ASP A 67 -26.13 -17.04 1.03
C ASP A 67 -25.27 -18.32 1.02
N LEU A 68 -24.02 -18.16 1.44
CA LEU A 68 -23.02 -19.23 1.49
C LEU A 68 -23.07 -19.90 2.86
N ASP A 69 -23.09 -21.22 2.85
CA ASP A 69 -22.94 -22.02 4.08
C ASP A 69 -21.63 -21.62 4.78
N PRO A 70 -21.64 -21.28 6.08
CA PRO A 70 -20.43 -20.95 6.85
C PRO A 70 -19.30 -21.97 6.70
N THR A 71 -19.62 -23.25 6.44
CA THR A 71 -18.60 -24.29 6.22
C THR A 71 -17.79 -24.09 4.94
N SER A 72 -18.33 -23.39 3.95
CA SER A 72 -17.63 -23.06 2.70
C SER A 72 -16.49 -22.05 2.88
N PHE A 73 -16.51 -21.29 3.98
CA PHE A 73 -15.42 -20.38 4.38
C PHE A 73 -14.42 -21.01 5.34
N LEU A 74 -14.74 -22.18 5.91
CA LEU A 74 -13.80 -22.89 6.76
C LEU A 74 -12.62 -23.35 5.91
N LEU A 75 -11.42 -23.29 6.47
CA LEU A 75 -10.24 -23.82 5.80
C LEU A 75 -10.46 -25.31 5.54
N GLN A 76 -10.56 -25.66 4.26
CA GLN A 76 -10.44 -27.04 3.82
C GLN A 76 -9.12 -27.64 4.32
N GLU A 77 -9.08 -28.94 4.60
CA GLU A 77 -7.93 -29.61 5.22
C GLU A 77 -6.61 -29.32 4.50
N TYR A 78 -6.63 -29.30 3.16
CA TYR A 78 -5.47 -28.95 2.34
C TYR A 78 -4.95 -27.53 2.61
N ASN A 79 -5.84 -26.54 2.65
CA ASN A 79 -5.47 -25.15 2.94
C ASN A 79 -4.97 -24.98 4.37
N ALA A 80 -5.53 -25.76 5.31
CA ALA A 80 -5.10 -25.76 6.70
C ALA A 80 -3.65 -26.25 6.85
N ASP A 81 -3.23 -27.25 6.07
CA ASP A 81 -1.86 -27.77 6.11
C ASP A 81 -0.85 -26.78 5.50
N ILE A 82 -1.20 -26.11 4.40
CA ILE A 82 -0.40 -25.01 3.85
C ILE A 82 -0.24 -23.91 4.89
N LEU A 83 -1.35 -23.50 5.53
CA LEU A 83 -1.34 -22.46 6.54
C LEU A 83 -0.47 -22.84 7.75
N ARG A 84 -0.59 -24.08 8.24
CA ARG A 84 0.26 -24.61 9.32
C ARG A 84 1.73 -24.59 8.93
N MET A 85 2.08 -24.97 7.70
CA MET A 85 3.46 -24.91 7.22
C MET A 85 3.98 -23.48 7.19
N SER A 86 3.19 -22.54 6.66
CA SER A 86 3.52 -21.11 6.63
C SER A 86 3.75 -20.55 8.04
N TYR A 87 2.91 -20.91 9.02
CA TYR A 87 3.10 -20.50 10.40
C TYR A 87 4.36 -21.09 11.04
N LYS A 88 4.69 -22.36 10.78
CA LYS A 88 5.95 -22.96 11.26
C LYS A 88 7.16 -22.17 10.76
N LEU A 89 7.18 -21.78 9.48
CA LEU A 89 8.24 -20.96 8.90
C LEU A 89 8.30 -19.56 9.54
N LEU A 90 7.15 -18.90 9.74
CA LEU A 90 7.10 -17.58 10.38
C LEU A 90 7.58 -17.62 11.83
N LEU A 91 7.10 -18.58 12.62
CA LEU A 91 7.51 -18.77 14.01
C LEU A 91 9.00 -19.06 14.10
N SER A 92 9.53 -19.92 13.23
CA SER A 92 10.96 -20.20 13.17
C SER A 92 11.77 -18.91 13.00
N LYS A 93 11.43 -18.08 12.01
CA LYS A 93 12.12 -16.79 11.76
C LYS A 93 12.02 -15.79 12.90
N ILE A 94 10.95 -15.84 13.70
CA ILE A 94 10.76 -14.95 14.85
C ILE A 94 11.56 -15.44 16.06
N VAL A 95 11.52 -16.76 16.32
CA VAL A 95 12.07 -17.37 17.52
C VAL A 95 13.58 -17.61 17.40
N SER A 96 14.07 -18.05 16.24
CA SER A 96 15.47 -18.42 16.05
C SER A 96 16.48 -17.30 16.36
N PRO A 97 16.28 -16.02 15.97
CA PRO A 97 17.23 -14.96 16.34
C PRO A 97 17.12 -14.53 17.80
N ARG A 98 15.99 -14.83 18.47
CA ARG A 98 15.69 -14.38 19.84
C ARG A 98 16.01 -15.42 20.92
N CYS A 99 16.07 -16.70 20.56
CA CYS A 99 16.29 -17.79 21.50
C CYS A 99 17.46 -18.67 21.08
N VAL A 100 18.53 -18.68 21.88
CA VAL A 100 19.78 -19.41 21.60
C VAL A 100 19.55 -20.91 21.36
N SER A 101 18.65 -21.54 22.13
CA SER A 101 18.31 -22.96 21.99
C SER A 101 17.72 -23.32 20.63
N PHE A 102 17.23 -22.33 19.90
CA PHE A 102 16.57 -22.48 18.61
C PHE A 102 17.36 -21.91 17.43
N LYS A 103 18.61 -21.47 17.64
CA LYS A 103 19.48 -20.96 16.55
C LYS A 103 19.71 -21.97 15.43
N TRP A 104 19.70 -23.26 15.74
CA TRP A 104 19.83 -24.31 14.74
C TRP A 104 18.72 -24.24 13.68
N MET A 105 17.56 -23.65 13.97
CA MET A 105 16.50 -23.51 12.99
C MET A 105 16.86 -22.57 11.84
N GLU A 106 17.82 -21.65 12.02
CA GLU A 106 18.29 -20.76 10.95
C GLU A 106 18.95 -21.52 9.80
N SER A 107 19.56 -22.69 10.07
CA SER A 107 20.19 -23.49 9.02
C SER A 107 19.21 -24.28 8.16
N VAL A 108 18.00 -24.53 8.67
CA VAL A 108 16.96 -25.32 7.97
C VAL A 108 15.80 -24.47 7.47
N THR A 109 15.67 -23.23 7.96
CA THR A 109 14.54 -22.36 7.60
C THR A 109 14.89 -21.56 6.34
N PRO A 110 14.11 -21.69 5.26
CA PRO A 110 14.36 -20.93 4.04
C PRO A 110 14.25 -19.42 4.29
N THR A 111 15.16 -18.66 3.70
CA THR A 111 15.22 -17.19 3.84
C THR A 111 13.95 -16.52 3.34
N HIS A 112 13.31 -17.07 2.30
CA HIS A 112 12.05 -16.61 1.74
C HIS A 112 11.00 -17.75 1.74
N MET A 113 9.73 -17.43 1.95
CA MET A 113 8.66 -18.43 1.81
C MET A 113 8.47 -18.71 0.31
N PRO A 114 8.55 -19.97 -0.15
CA PRO A 114 8.38 -20.28 -1.56
C PRO A 114 6.93 -20.02 -1.96
N HIS A 115 6.73 -19.22 -3.00
CA HIS A 115 5.43 -18.97 -3.59
C HIS A 115 5.58 -18.56 -5.07
N PRO A 116 4.52 -18.64 -5.89
CA PRO A 116 4.62 -18.40 -7.33
C PRO A 116 5.21 -17.02 -7.69
N TYR A 117 4.84 -15.99 -6.94
CA TYR A 117 5.29 -14.61 -7.17
C TYR A 117 6.57 -14.23 -6.41
N GLN A 118 7.44 -15.19 -6.08
CA GLN A 118 8.59 -14.93 -5.21
C GLN A 118 9.59 -13.96 -5.86
N ALA A 119 9.79 -14.06 -7.17
CA ALA A 119 10.68 -13.16 -7.89
C ALA A 119 10.17 -11.72 -7.79
N GLU A 120 8.89 -11.50 -8.09
CA GLU A 120 8.23 -10.20 -8.08
C GLU A 120 8.19 -9.65 -6.65
N MET A 121 7.71 -10.42 -5.66
CA MET A 121 7.59 -9.94 -4.27
C MET A 121 8.93 -9.71 -3.57
N SER A 122 10.03 -10.29 -4.07
CA SER A 122 11.38 -10.05 -3.54
C SER A 122 11.93 -8.66 -3.92
N GLU A 123 11.35 -8.01 -4.94
CA GLU A 123 11.76 -6.67 -5.36
C GLU A 123 11.27 -5.59 -4.38
N LYS A 124 12.09 -4.55 -4.17
CA LYS A 124 11.76 -3.43 -3.29
C LYS A 124 10.53 -2.67 -3.82
N SER A 125 9.59 -2.34 -2.93
CA SER A 125 8.41 -1.53 -3.29
C SER A 125 8.84 -0.14 -3.77
N LEU A 126 8.26 0.31 -4.88
CA LEU A 126 8.41 1.68 -5.36
C LEU A 126 7.25 2.53 -4.84
N VAL A 127 7.60 3.53 -4.04
CA VAL A 127 6.67 4.44 -3.37
C VAL A 127 7.01 5.85 -3.80
N PHE A 128 6.03 6.58 -4.32
CA PHE A 128 6.17 7.95 -4.74
C PHE A 128 5.22 8.82 -3.93
N GLN A 129 5.77 9.71 -3.11
CA GLN A 129 4.98 10.69 -2.35
C GLN A 129 4.34 11.71 -3.29
N LEU A 130 3.03 11.86 -3.20
CA LEU A 130 2.32 12.92 -3.91
C LEU A 130 2.39 14.23 -3.10
N PRO A 131 2.15 15.39 -3.73
CA PRO A 131 2.12 16.66 -3.02
C PRO A 131 1.08 16.66 -1.89
N ILE A 132 1.49 17.19 -0.73
CA ILE A 132 0.58 17.35 0.42
C ILE A 132 -0.52 18.35 0.04
N GLN A 133 -1.76 18.00 0.36
CA GLN A 133 -2.93 18.83 0.10
C GLN A 133 -3.39 19.49 1.41
N MET A 134 -3.72 20.78 1.38
CA MET A 134 -4.25 21.52 2.53
C MET A 134 -5.76 21.25 2.69
N ARG A 135 -6.13 19.98 2.85
CA ARG A 135 -7.51 19.47 2.83
C ARG A 135 -7.71 18.46 3.95
N ASN A 136 -8.94 18.30 4.39
CA ASN A 136 -9.31 17.37 5.45
C ASN A 136 -10.32 16.32 4.95
N GLU A 137 -9.94 15.05 4.94
CA GLU A 137 -10.80 13.94 4.49
C GLU A 137 -12.12 13.86 5.29
N ALA A 138 -12.16 14.34 6.53
CA ALA A 138 -13.39 14.37 7.32
C ALA A 138 -14.48 15.29 6.72
N LYS A 139 -14.11 16.22 5.85
CA LYS A 139 -15.05 17.11 5.16
C LYS A 139 -15.37 16.56 3.77
N TYR A 140 -16.66 16.44 3.47
CA TYR A 140 -17.13 15.89 2.19
C TYR A 140 -16.65 16.69 0.97
N GLU A 141 -16.66 18.02 1.05
CA GLU A 141 -16.18 18.90 -0.03
C GLU A 141 -14.69 18.69 -0.32
N ASP A 142 -13.86 18.72 0.73
CA ASP A 142 -12.42 18.47 0.66
C ASP A 142 -12.12 17.07 0.10
N CYS A 143 -12.91 16.06 0.47
CA CYS A 143 -12.85 14.70 -0.09
C CYS A 143 -13.02 14.69 -1.61
N ILE A 144 -14.04 15.38 -2.13
CA ILE A 144 -14.28 15.48 -3.58
C ILE A 144 -13.07 16.13 -4.25
N GLU A 145 -12.55 17.22 -3.67
CA GLU A 145 -11.40 17.91 -4.25
C GLU A 145 -10.11 17.08 -4.23
N ILE A 146 -9.91 16.26 -3.19
CA ILE A 146 -8.82 15.28 -3.12
C ILE A 146 -8.94 14.30 -4.29
N MET A 147 -10.13 13.76 -4.53
CA MET A 147 -10.38 12.80 -5.61
C MET A 147 -10.18 13.42 -7.00
N ASN A 148 -10.66 14.65 -7.21
CA ASN A 148 -10.42 15.38 -8.46
C ASN A 148 -8.93 15.61 -8.70
N ASN A 149 -8.18 15.96 -7.64
CA ASN A 149 -6.72 16.12 -7.75
C ASN A 149 -6.03 14.82 -8.15
N TYR A 150 -6.46 13.67 -7.59
CA TYR A 150 -5.95 12.37 -7.99
C TYR A 150 -6.21 12.07 -9.46
N GLU A 151 -7.44 12.31 -9.95
CA GLU A 151 -7.79 12.10 -11.35
C GLU A 151 -6.90 12.94 -12.28
N GLU A 152 -6.71 14.22 -11.97
CA GLU A 152 -5.85 15.12 -12.75
C GLU A 152 -4.39 14.66 -12.77
N VAL A 153 -3.84 14.33 -11.59
CA VAL A 153 -2.45 13.89 -11.45
C VAL A 153 -2.22 12.57 -12.18
N ILE A 154 -3.09 11.58 -12.00
CA ILE A 154 -2.99 10.28 -12.67
C ILE A 154 -3.10 10.47 -14.18
N THR A 155 -4.12 11.20 -14.65
CA THR A 155 -4.33 11.44 -16.08
C THR A 155 -3.12 12.10 -16.71
N LYS A 156 -2.53 13.09 -16.02
CA LYS A 156 -1.29 13.73 -16.46
C LYS A 156 -0.13 12.75 -16.52
N LEU A 157 0.10 11.98 -15.45
CA LEU A 157 1.17 10.98 -15.39
C LEU A 157 1.06 9.93 -16.51
N PHE A 158 -0.15 9.46 -16.79
CA PHE A 158 -0.39 8.49 -17.85
C PHE A 158 -0.22 9.10 -19.25
N LYS A 159 -0.67 10.34 -19.48
CA LYS A 159 -0.41 11.07 -20.73
C LYS A 159 1.09 11.30 -20.95
N ASP A 160 1.82 11.66 -19.90
CA ASP A 160 3.27 11.86 -19.96
C ASP A 160 4.02 10.54 -20.19
N ALA A 161 3.49 9.41 -19.68
CA ALA A 161 4.07 8.08 -19.84
C ALA A 161 3.77 7.46 -21.22
N HIS A 162 2.53 7.51 -21.71
CA HIS A 162 2.09 6.77 -22.90
C HIS A 162 1.78 7.66 -24.12
N GLY A 163 1.88 8.99 -23.98
CA GLY A 163 1.46 9.95 -24.99
C GLY A 163 -0.06 10.16 -25.01
N ASN A 164 -0.56 11.03 -25.88
CA ASN A 164 -1.99 11.38 -26.01
C ASN A 164 -2.90 10.25 -26.54
N ASN A 165 -2.50 8.99 -26.43
CA ASN A 165 -3.27 7.83 -26.91
C ASN A 165 -4.03 7.14 -25.76
N LEU A 166 -4.75 7.93 -24.97
CA LEU A 166 -5.77 7.48 -24.01
C LEU A 166 -7.12 8.06 -24.41
#